data_AF-A0A150AFV0-F1
#
_entry.id   AF-A0A150AFV0-F1
#
_cell.length_a   1.000
_cell.length_b   1.000
_cell.length_c   1.000
_cell.angle_alpha   90.00
_cell.angle_beta   90.00
_cell.angle_gamma   90.00
#
_symmetry.space_group_name_H-M   'P 1'
#
loop_
_entity.id
_entity.type
_entity.pdbx_description
1 polymer ?
#
loop_
_entity_poly.entity_id
_entity_poly.type
_entity_poly.pdbx_seq_one_letter_code
_entity_poly.pdbx_strand_id
1 'polypeptide(L)'
;MHKLKFIYIGSFLFALFVIQDVFELRWEALYELQEDQMYRRWSGLGVLLVILFQWTLSLVRSVPKWEDKSIVFHKIHNWLGAFTPLIFYVHSMELGFAYLLVLSITFFSNFIMGMFNFDVIRSKSQLFFQGWMIVHVSLSVFITSLTFYHIWVVFFYE
;
A
#
# COMPACT_ATOMS: atom_id res chain seq x y z
N MET A 1 16.88 -18.55 -0.09
CA MET A 1 15.40 -18.64 0.03
C MET A 1 14.77 -17.61 0.97
N HIS A 2 15.46 -17.06 1.99
CA HIS A 2 14.85 -16.09 2.93
C HIS A 2 14.45 -14.72 2.34
N LYS A 3 15.04 -14.28 1.22
CA LYS A 3 14.81 -12.94 0.66
C LYS A 3 13.43 -12.71 0.04
N LEU A 4 12.66 -13.76 -0.28
CA LEU A 4 11.39 -13.66 -1.02
C LEU A 4 10.14 -13.89 -0.17
N LYS A 5 10.26 -14.05 1.16
CA LYS A 5 9.11 -14.39 2.02
C LYS A 5 7.99 -13.36 1.96
N PHE A 6 8.33 -12.07 1.99
CA PHE A 6 7.36 -10.99 1.89
C PHE A 6 6.60 -11.02 0.56
N ILE A 7 7.24 -11.48 -0.52
CA ILE A 7 6.59 -11.59 -1.84
C ILE A 7 5.49 -12.64 -1.79
N TYR A 8 5.79 -13.84 -1.30
CA TYR A 8 4.78 -14.89 -1.20
C TYR A 8 3.62 -14.50 -0.30
N ILE A 9 3.90 -13.86 0.84
CA ILE A 9 2.87 -13.40 1.77
C ILE A 9 2.02 -12.29 1.14
N GLY A 10 2.64 -11.27 0.56
CA GLY A 10 1.89 -10.19 -0.06
C GLY A 10 1.08 -10.66 -1.27
N SER A 11 1.65 -11.51 -2.13
CA SER A 11 0.91 -12.11 -3.25
C SER A 11 -0.25 -12.97 -2.78
N PHE A 12 -0.07 -13.74 -1.71
CA PHE A 12 -1.14 -14.53 -1.10
C PHE A 12 -2.25 -13.64 -0.54
N LEU A 13 -1.91 -12.59 0.23
CA LEU A 13 -2.89 -11.65 0.78
C LEU A 13 -3.62 -10.88 -0.31
N PHE A 14 -2.92 -10.46 -1.36
CA PHE A 14 -3.53 -9.80 -2.52
C PHE A 14 -4.45 -10.75 -3.29
N ALA A 15 -4.04 -12.00 -3.51
CA ALA A 15 -4.90 -13.00 -4.13
C ALA A 15 -6.16 -13.27 -3.30
N LEU A 16 -6.03 -13.35 -1.97
CA LEU A 16 -7.19 -13.47 -1.08
C LEU A 16 -8.13 -12.26 -1.20
N PHE A 17 -7.59 -11.03 -1.23
CA PHE A 17 -8.39 -9.83 -1.44
C PHE A 17 -9.14 -9.88 -2.78
N VAL A 18 -8.47 -10.23 -3.88
CA VAL A 18 -9.12 -10.32 -5.20
C VAL A 18 -10.19 -11.42 -5.25
N ILE A 19 -9.91 -12.60 -4.68
CA ILE A 19 -10.89 -13.69 -4.59
C ILE A 19 -12.10 -13.21 -3.77
N GLN A 20 -11.84 -12.55 -2.66
CA GLN A 20 -12.89 -12.01 -1.80
C GLN A 20 -13.78 -11.01 -2.54
N ASP A 21 -13.19 -10.04 -3.25
CA ASP A 21 -13.91 -9.03 -4.04
C ASP A 21 -14.72 -9.66 -5.19
N VAL A 22 -14.11 -10.56 -5.97
CA VAL A 22 -14.75 -11.19 -7.15
C VAL A 22 -15.92 -12.11 -6.78
N PHE A 23 -15.81 -12.85 -5.68
CA PHE A 23 -16.86 -13.75 -5.21
C PHE A 23 -17.81 -13.10 -4.20
N GLU A 24 -17.67 -11.79 -3.96
CA GLU A 24 -18.46 -11.03 -2.99
C GLU A 24 -18.45 -11.67 -1.59
N LEU A 25 -17.32 -12.28 -1.22
CA LEU A 25 -17.18 -12.90 0.10
C LEU A 25 -17.07 -11.78 1.13
N ARG A 26 -17.90 -11.82 2.17
CA ARG A 26 -17.91 -10.78 3.20
C ARG A 26 -17.66 -11.41 4.55
N TRP A 27 -16.79 -10.79 5.33
CA TRP A 27 -16.75 -11.04 6.76
C TRP A 27 -17.75 -10.09 7.43
N GLU A 28 -19.01 -10.52 7.56
CA GLU A 28 -20.13 -9.68 7.99
C GLU A 28 -19.82 -8.80 9.22
N ALA A 29 -19.24 -9.37 10.29
CA ALA A 29 -18.90 -8.57 11.48
C ALA A 29 -17.89 -7.44 11.22
N LEU A 30 -16.93 -7.63 10.30
CA LEU A 30 -16.01 -6.57 9.91
C LEU A 30 -16.67 -5.62 8.91
N TYR A 31 -17.57 -6.11 8.05
CA TYR A 31 -18.34 -5.26 7.13
C TYR A 31 -19.24 -4.28 7.89
N GLU A 32 -19.97 -4.75 8.91
CA GLU A 32 -20.78 -3.90 9.80
C GLU A 32 -19.92 -2.84 10.51
N LEU A 33 -18.70 -3.20 10.94
CA LEU A 33 -17.74 -2.23 11.48
C LEU A 33 -17.32 -1.22 10.40
N GLN A 34 -17.10 -1.64 9.16
CA GLN A 34 -16.74 -0.75 8.06
C GLN A 34 -17.87 0.19 7.64
N GLU A 35 -19.14 -0.11 7.96
CA GLU A 35 -20.25 0.83 7.78
C GLU A 35 -20.31 1.89 8.89
N ASP A 36 -19.71 1.63 10.06
CA ASP A 36 -19.64 2.62 11.14
C ASP A 36 -18.75 3.82 10.77
N GLN A 37 -19.24 5.02 11.09
CA GLN A 37 -18.57 6.28 10.72
C GLN A 37 -17.25 6.47 11.49
N MET A 38 -17.21 6.12 12.78
CA MET A 38 -16.00 6.27 13.58
C MET A 38 -14.94 5.27 13.13
N TYR A 39 -15.35 4.04 12.87
CA TYR A 39 -14.45 3.02 12.35
C TYR A 39 -13.82 3.45 11.03
N ARG A 40 -14.60 3.92 10.04
CA ARG A 40 -14.07 4.39 8.75
C ARG A 40 -13.03 5.50 8.92
N ARG A 41 -13.31 6.48 9.77
CA ARG A 41 -12.40 7.59 10.08
C ARG A 41 -11.08 7.11 10.69
N TRP A 42 -11.15 6.31 11.76
CA TRP A 42 -9.95 5.87 12.48
C TRP A 42 -9.15 4.83 11.71
N SER A 43 -9.81 3.87 11.06
CA SER A 43 -9.13 2.90 10.19
C SER A 43 -8.49 3.58 8.99
N GLY A 44 -9.16 4.57 8.37
CA GLY A 44 -8.60 5.38 7.28
C GLY A 44 -7.38 6.19 7.72
N LEU A 45 -7.41 6.81 8.90
CA LEU A 45 -6.23 7.44 9.49
C LEU A 45 -5.09 6.43 9.72
N GLY A 46 -5.42 5.22 10.15
CA GLY A 46 -4.45 4.12 10.26
C GLY A 46 -3.78 3.79 8.92
N VAL A 47 -4.56 3.69 7.85
CA VAL A 47 -4.03 3.50 6.48
C VAL A 47 -3.14 4.66 6.07
N LEU A 48 -3.55 5.92 6.32
CA LEU A 48 -2.73 7.10 6.04
C LEU A 48 -1.39 7.05 6.79
N LEU A 49 -1.38 6.68 8.07
CA LEU A 49 -0.13 6.54 8.84
C LEU A 49 0.80 5.48 8.25
N VAL A 50 0.25 4.36 7.78
CA VAL A 50 1.02 3.33 7.07
C VAL A 50 1.63 3.90 5.78
N ILE A 51 0.84 4.62 4.97
CA ILE A 51 1.31 5.27 3.73
C ILE A 51 2.43 6.27 4.03
N LEU A 52 2.24 7.14 5.02
CA LEU A 52 3.27 8.10 5.44
C LEU A 52 4.53 7.41 5.96
N PHE A 53 4.38 6.31 6.68
CA PHE A 53 5.51 5.53 7.16
C PHE A 53 6.31 4.90 6.01
N GLN A 54 5.69 4.54 4.88
CA GLN A 54 6.43 4.03 3.70
C GLN A 54 7.47 5.04 3.18
N TRP A 55 7.20 6.34 3.29
CA TRP A 55 8.14 7.39 2.89
C TRP A 55 9.40 7.48 3.76
N THR A 56 9.41 6.85 4.94
CA THR A 56 10.61 6.84 5.81
C THR A 56 11.83 6.21 5.12
N LEU A 57 11.64 5.22 4.25
CA LEU A 57 12.75 4.64 3.48
C LEU A 57 13.40 5.68 2.56
N SER A 58 12.59 6.50 1.88
CA SER A 58 13.09 7.59 1.04
C SER A 58 13.88 8.60 1.87
N LEU A 59 13.35 9.01 3.03
CA LEU A 59 14.05 9.92 3.94
C LEU A 59 15.38 9.35 4.43
N VAL A 60 15.40 8.09 4.87
CA VAL A 60 16.62 7.41 5.34
C VAL A 60 17.68 7.31 4.24
N ARG A 61 17.27 7.10 2.99
CA ARG A 61 18.18 7.06 1.83
C ARG A 61 18.71 8.42 1.41
N SER A 62 17.96 9.50 1.65
CA SER A 62 18.36 10.86 1.28
C SER A 62 19.22 11.57 2.33
N VAL A 63 19.24 11.09 3.57
CA VAL A 63 20.02 11.68 4.67
C VAL A 63 21.32 10.88 4.87
N PRO A 64 22.51 11.43 4.54
CA PRO A 64 23.77 10.68 4.60
C PRO A 64 24.07 10.07 5.99
N LYS A 65 23.66 10.75 7.06
CA LYS A 65 23.86 10.28 8.45
C LYS A 65 23.09 8.99 8.78
N TRP A 66 22.10 8.60 7.98
CA TRP A 66 21.23 7.44 8.23
C TRP A 66 21.44 6.31 7.23
N GLU A 67 22.47 6.38 6.39
CA GLU A 67 22.76 5.39 5.36
C GLU A 67 22.87 3.96 5.92
N ASP A 68 23.48 3.82 7.10
CA ASP A 68 23.62 2.56 7.85
C ASP A 68 22.27 1.90 8.18
N LYS A 69 21.22 2.71 8.37
CA LYS A 69 19.87 2.24 8.68
C LYS A 69 19.07 1.86 7.44
N SER A 70 19.53 2.23 6.24
CA SER A 70 18.79 2.02 4.99
C SER A 70 18.43 0.55 4.74
N ILE A 71 19.30 -0.39 5.13
CA ILE A 71 19.06 -1.83 4.99
C ILE A 71 17.91 -2.29 5.90
N VAL A 72 17.85 -1.77 7.14
CA VAL A 72 16.78 -2.10 8.09
C VAL A 72 15.46 -1.53 7.61
N PHE A 73 15.43 -0.24 7.26
CA PHE A 73 14.22 0.41 6.76
C PHE A 73 13.75 -0.18 5.43
N HIS A 74 14.65 -0.67 4.58
CA HIS A 74 14.26 -1.38 3.37
C HIS A 74 13.53 -2.69 3.68
N LYS A 75 13.98 -3.45 4.67
CA LYS A 75 13.27 -4.66 5.13
C LYS A 75 11.90 -4.31 5.71
N ILE A 76 11.81 -3.27 6.54
CA ILE A 76 10.55 -2.83 7.14
C ILE A 76 9.59 -2.38 6.04
N HIS A 77 10.04 -1.56 5.09
CA HIS A 77 9.26 -1.10 3.94
C HIS A 77 8.69 -2.28 3.15
N ASN A 78 9.52 -3.26 2.78
CA ASN A 78 9.08 -4.44 2.02
C ASN A 78 8.06 -5.28 2.80
N TRP A 79 8.29 -5.51 4.10
CA TRP A 79 7.37 -6.29 4.93
C TRP A 79 6.06 -5.57 5.17
N LEU A 80 6.10 -4.29 5.54
CA LEU A 80 4.89 -3.49 5.74
C LEU A 80 4.11 -3.37 4.42
N GLY A 81 4.82 -3.18 3.31
CA GLY A 81 4.26 -3.22 1.95
C GLY A 81 3.57 -4.54 1.63
N ALA A 82 4.16 -5.68 1.99
CA ALA A 82 3.53 -6.99 1.77
C ALA A 82 2.21 -7.17 2.53
N PHE A 83 2.03 -6.54 3.68
CA PHE A 83 0.80 -6.62 4.47
C PHE A 83 -0.26 -5.59 4.06
N THR A 84 0.03 -4.68 3.11
CA THR A 84 -0.94 -3.64 2.74
C THR A 84 -2.26 -4.15 2.16
N PRO A 85 -2.35 -5.30 1.44
CA PRO A 85 -3.66 -5.83 1.04
C PRO A 85 -4.54 -6.20 2.24
N LEU A 86 -3.95 -6.74 3.30
CA LEU A 86 -4.67 -7.05 4.54
C LEU A 86 -5.08 -5.77 5.28
N ILE A 87 -4.17 -4.79 5.35
CA ILE A 87 -4.47 -3.49 5.98
C ILE A 87 -5.61 -2.77 5.22
N PHE A 88 -5.57 -2.81 3.88
CA PHE A 88 -6.65 -2.30 3.04
C PHE A 88 -7.94 -3.05 3.32
N TYR A 89 -7.93 -4.39 3.31
CA TYR A 89 -9.11 -5.23 3.60
C TYR A 89 -9.76 -4.92 4.95
N VAL A 90 -8.95 -4.67 5.98
CA VAL A 90 -9.44 -4.27 7.31
C VAL A 90 -10.14 -2.91 7.25
N HIS A 91 -9.64 -1.96 6.45
CA HIS A 91 -10.29 -0.67 6.27
C HIS A 91 -11.52 -0.72 5.36
N SER A 92 -11.46 -1.48 4.26
CA SER A 92 -12.52 -1.63 3.26
C SER A 92 -12.43 -2.99 2.56
N MET A 93 -13.55 -3.72 2.52
CA MET A 93 -13.70 -4.94 1.70
C MET A 93 -14.03 -4.66 0.24
N GLU A 94 -14.34 -3.41 -0.11
CA GLU A 94 -14.75 -3.00 -1.45
C GLU A 94 -13.75 -2.00 -2.02
N LEU A 95 -13.59 -2.00 -3.35
CA LEU A 95 -12.73 -1.03 -4.05
C LEU A 95 -13.30 0.40 -4.04
N GLY A 96 -14.58 0.55 -3.71
CA GLY A 96 -15.32 1.81 -3.77
C GLY A 96 -15.66 2.24 -5.20
N PHE A 97 -16.20 3.45 -5.35
CA PHE A 97 -16.65 4.02 -6.62
C PHE A 97 -15.98 5.38 -6.91
N ALA A 98 -16.01 5.80 -8.18
CA ALA A 98 -15.46 7.08 -8.64
C ALA A 98 -14.00 7.30 -8.17
N TYR A 99 -13.72 8.37 -7.42
CA TYR A 99 -12.35 8.68 -6.99
C TYR A 99 -11.78 7.64 -6.02
N LEU A 100 -12.63 6.92 -5.27
CA LEU A 100 -12.19 5.83 -4.38
C LEU A 100 -11.70 4.64 -5.20
N LEU A 101 -12.38 4.30 -6.30
CA LEU A 101 -11.91 3.27 -7.22
C LEU A 101 -10.54 3.63 -7.81
N VAL A 102 -10.34 4.90 -8.18
CA VAL A 102 -9.03 5.40 -8.65
C VAL A 102 -7.97 5.27 -7.55
N LEU A 103 -8.29 5.64 -6.31
CA LEU A 103 -7.39 5.47 -5.16
C LEU A 103 -7.02 4.00 -4.96
N SER A 104 -8.00 3.09 -4.94
CA SER A 104 -7.80 1.66 -4.73
C SER A 104 -6.96 1.02 -5.85
N ILE A 105 -7.28 1.31 -7.11
CA ILE A 105 -6.50 0.81 -8.26
C ILE A 105 -5.07 1.34 -8.21
N THR A 106 -4.88 2.62 -7.90
CA THR A 106 -3.54 3.23 -7.79
C THR A 106 -2.76 2.58 -6.65
N PHE A 107 -3.41 2.37 -5.49
CA PHE A 107 -2.85 1.72 -4.32
C PHE A 107 -2.35 0.30 -4.63
N PHE A 108 -3.20 -0.54 -5.21
CA PHE A 108 -2.83 -1.92 -5.56
C PHE A 108 -1.82 -1.98 -6.72
N SER A 109 -1.88 -1.06 -7.68
CA SER A 109 -0.85 -0.94 -8.73
C SER A 109 0.52 -0.63 -8.13
N ASN A 110 0.56 0.30 -7.15
CA ASN A 110 1.80 0.65 -6.45
C ASN A 110 2.33 -0.50 -5.58
N PHE A 111 1.44 -1.24 -4.94
CA PHE A 111 1.77 -2.48 -4.22
C PHE A 111 2.39 -3.52 -5.17
N ILE A 112 1.76 -3.80 -6.30
CA ILE A 112 2.27 -4.74 -7.32
C ILE A 112 3.66 -4.31 -7.77
N MET A 113 3.83 -3.02 -8.09
CA MET A 113 5.13 -2.46 -8.45
C MET A 113 6.20 -2.68 -7.38
N GLY A 114 5.89 -2.42 -6.11
CA GLY A 114 6.80 -2.63 -4.99
C GLY A 114 7.19 -4.10 -4.79
N MET A 115 6.27 -5.02 -5.06
CA MET A 115 6.48 -6.47 -4.95
C MET A 115 7.37 -7.02 -6.07
N PHE A 116 7.18 -6.55 -7.30
CA PHE A 116 8.01 -6.91 -8.46
C PHE A 116 9.24 -6.00 -8.58
N ASN A 117 10.04 -5.93 -7.51
CA ASN A 117 11.27 -5.15 -7.50
C ASN A 117 12.42 -5.84 -8.27
N PHE A 118 13.58 -5.18 -8.32
CA PHE A 118 14.76 -5.63 -9.06
C PHE A 118 15.34 -6.96 -8.57
N ASP A 119 15.16 -7.30 -7.29
CA ASP A 119 15.60 -8.60 -6.77
C ASP A 119 14.81 -9.75 -7.42
N VAL A 120 13.59 -9.48 -7.88
CA VAL A 120 12.72 -10.43 -8.57
C VAL A 120 12.96 -10.44 -10.07
N ILE A 121 13.01 -9.26 -10.69
CA ILE A 121 13.10 -9.13 -12.15
C ILE A 121 14.50 -9.49 -12.67
N ARG A 122 15.54 -9.45 -11.81
CA ARG A 122 16.94 -9.76 -12.14
C ARG A 122 17.50 -8.97 -13.35
N SER A 123 16.88 -7.85 -13.68
CA SER A 123 17.34 -6.96 -14.75
C SER A 123 18.52 -6.11 -14.27
N LYS A 124 19.53 -5.96 -15.13
CA LYS A 124 20.68 -5.06 -14.90
C LYS A 124 20.54 -3.70 -15.61
N SER A 125 19.43 -3.47 -16.31
CA SER A 125 19.23 -2.24 -17.09
C SER A 125 18.95 -1.05 -16.17
N GLN A 126 19.82 -0.04 -16.23
CA GLN A 126 19.68 1.20 -15.48
C GLN A 126 18.43 1.99 -15.91
N LEU A 127 18.08 1.97 -17.21
CA LEU A 127 16.87 2.63 -17.71
C LEU A 127 15.61 2.01 -17.10
N PHE A 128 15.57 0.67 -17.01
CA PHE A 128 14.46 -0.02 -16.38
C PHE A 128 14.36 0.33 -14.89
N PHE A 129 15.49 0.44 -14.18
CA PHE A 129 15.53 0.90 -12.79
C PHE A 129 14.99 2.30 -12.59
N GLN A 130 15.44 3.24 -13.41
CA GLN A 130 14.96 4.62 -13.35
C GLN A 130 13.46 4.70 -13.66
N GLY A 131 13.00 4.02 -14.71
CA GLY A 131 11.57 3.98 -15.07
C GLY A 131 10.71 3.40 -13.95
N TRP A 132 11.10 2.25 -13.39
CA TRP A 132 10.38 1.62 -12.26
C TRP A 132 10.34 2.54 -11.03
N MET A 133 11.46 3.16 -10.66
CA MET A 133 11.51 4.11 -9.55
C MET A 133 10.60 5.31 -9.78
N ILE A 134 10.63 5.90 -10.98
CA ILE A 134 9.79 7.05 -11.33
C ILE A 134 8.32 6.67 -11.18
N VAL A 135 7.87 5.58 -11.80
CA VAL A 135 6.46 5.19 -11.76
C VAL A 135 6.02 4.84 -10.33
N HIS A 136 6.81 4.07 -9.58
CA HIS A 136 6.48 3.70 -8.20
C HIS A 136 6.37 4.92 -7.28
N VAL A 137 7.31 5.86 -7.38
CA VAL A 137 7.29 7.08 -6.57
C VAL A 137 6.14 7.99 -7.00
N SER A 138 5.89 8.16 -8.30
CA SER A 138 4.75 8.95 -8.80
C SER A 138 3.41 8.40 -8.33
N LEU A 139 3.20 7.07 -8.38
CA LEU A 139 2.00 6.45 -7.83
C LEU A 139 1.91 6.68 -6.31
N SER A 140 3.03 6.58 -5.59
CA SER A 140 3.07 6.83 -4.14
C SER A 140 2.69 8.27 -3.78
N VAL A 141 3.16 9.26 -4.54
CA VAL A 141 2.74 10.67 -4.38
C VAL A 141 1.24 10.80 -4.63
N PHE A 142 0.74 10.21 -5.71
CA PHE A 142 -0.67 10.31 -6.07
C PHE A 142 -1.58 9.66 -5.02
N ILE A 143 -1.23 8.47 -4.53
CA ILE A 143 -1.91 7.79 -3.40
C ILE A 143 -1.91 8.69 -2.17
N THR A 144 -0.78 9.28 -1.82
CA THR A 144 -0.66 10.15 -0.63
C THR A 144 -1.62 11.33 -0.76
N SER A 145 -1.61 12.03 -1.90
CA SER A 145 -2.51 13.16 -2.17
C SER A 145 -3.99 12.76 -2.14
N LEU A 146 -4.37 11.68 -2.82
CA LEU A 146 -5.75 11.18 -2.83
C LEU A 146 -6.21 10.71 -1.45
N THR A 147 -5.32 10.13 -0.64
CA THR A 147 -5.64 9.72 0.74
C THR A 147 -5.89 10.93 1.63
N PHE A 148 -5.07 11.98 1.54
CA PHE A 148 -5.35 13.23 2.25
C PHE A 148 -6.69 13.84 1.84
N TYR A 149 -6.98 13.86 0.54
CA TYR A 149 -8.28 14.32 0.04
C TYR A 149 -9.43 13.45 0.57
N HIS A 150 -9.28 12.13 0.56
CA HIS A 150 -10.28 11.20 1.08
C HIS A 150 -10.55 11.43 2.58
N ILE A 151 -9.50 11.53 3.40
CA ILE A 151 -9.63 11.82 4.84
C ILE A 151 -10.34 13.16 5.05
N TRP A 152 -10.00 14.19 4.27
CA TRP A 152 -10.70 15.47 4.34
C TRP A 152 -12.21 15.31 4.04
N VAL A 153 -12.57 14.57 3.00
CA VAL A 153 -13.98 14.31 2.66
C VAL A 153 -14.71 13.58 3.80
N VAL A 154 -14.15 12.48 4.30
CA VAL A 154 -14.81 11.64 5.34
C VAL A 154 -14.93 12.34 6.71
N PHE A 155 -14.05 13.31 7.00
CA PHE A 155 -14.13 14.06 8.27
C PHE A 155 -15.03 15.29 8.20
N PHE A 156 -15.15 15.94 7.04
CA PHE A 156 -15.84 17.23 6.93
C PHE A 156 -17.15 17.19 6.13
N TYR A 157 -17.39 16.17 5.31
CA TYR A 157 -18.54 16.10 4.41
C TYR A 157 -19.39 14.83 4.56
N GLU A 158 -18.91 13.82 5.28
CA GLU A 158 -19.68 12.64 5.73
C GLU A 158 -19.91 12.69 7.24
#